data_AF-A0A7S2I972-F1
#
_entry.id   AF-A0A7S2I972-F1
#
_cell.length_a   1.000
_cell.length_b   1.000
_cell.length_c   1.000
_cell.angle_alpha   90.00
_cell.angle_beta   90.00
_cell.angle_gamma   90.00
#
_symmetry.space_group_name_H-M   'P 1'
#
loop_
_entity.id
_entity.type
_entity.pdbx_description
1 polymer ?
#
loop_
_entity_poly.entity_id
_entity_poly.type
_entity_poly.pdbx_seq_one_letter_code
_entity_poly.pdbx_strand_id
1 'polypeptide(L)'
;LMAEDRRAFWSAKGYAATRIAAWGDLIDIIQAYENYVRVGINDPEAFRKTYADLGLPEAPGMKHSDRLRNLKTLLNWEGMPLRELQTECKERGLPYNQGLPIGSVSDRRTALVQRLRKDMQVNYVFTKEKPTPPRPIPQPVRISAG
;
A
#
# COMPACT_ATOMS: atom_id res chain seq x y z
N LEU A 1 23.81 9.48 -10.38
CA LEU A 1 22.36 9.19 -10.46
C LEU A 1 21.61 10.43 -10.05
N MET A 2 20.84 11.01 -10.97
CA MET A 2 20.04 12.20 -10.69
C MET A 2 18.92 11.86 -9.68
N ALA A 3 18.25 12.88 -9.14
CA ALA A 3 17.18 12.66 -8.17
C ALA A 3 16.01 11.82 -8.75
N GLU A 4 15.71 11.99 -10.03
CA GLU A 4 14.66 11.25 -10.74
C GLU A 4 15.01 9.77 -10.90
N ASP A 5 16.25 9.45 -11.29
CA ASP A 5 16.72 8.05 -11.40
C ASP A 5 16.59 7.30 -10.07
N ARG A 6 16.86 8.00 -8.96
CA ARG A 6 16.75 7.42 -7.61
C ARG A 6 15.30 7.12 -7.24
N ARG A 7 14.35 8.00 -7.58
CA ARG A 7 12.92 7.75 -7.32
C ARG A 7 12.37 6.64 -8.22
N ALA A 8 12.78 6.59 -9.49
CA ALA A 8 12.41 5.50 -10.40
C ALA A 8 12.92 4.14 -9.89
N PHE A 9 14.18 4.09 -9.45
CA PHE A 9 14.78 2.89 -8.88
C PHE A 9 13.99 2.33 -7.68
N TRP A 10 13.62 3.17 -6.72
CA TRP A 10 12.85 2.72 -5.55
C TRP A 10 11.39 2.40 -5.88
N SER A 11 10.81 3.09 -6.87
CA SER A 11 9.47 2.75 -7.38
C SER A 11 9.44 1.34 -7.98
N ALA A 12 10.47 0.96 -8.74
CA ALA A 12 10.60 -0.39 -9.28
C ALA A 12 10.70 -1.48 -8.18
N LYS A 13 11.14 -1.12 -6.97
CA LYS A 13 11.19 -2.01 -5.79
C LYS A 13 9.91 -2.04 -4.96
N GLY A 14 8.85 -1.36 -5.45
CA GLY A 14 7.53 -1.32 -4.82
C GLY A 14 7.38 -0.27 -3.71
N TYR A 15 8.29 0.70 -3.61
CA TYR A 15 8.10 1.86 -2.75
C TYR A 15 7.33 2.94 -3.49
N ALA A 16 6.53 3.73 -2.78
CA ALA A 16 5.79 4.84 -3.37
C ALA A 16 6.68 6.08 -3.61
N ALA A 17 7.88 5.89 -4.16
CA ALA A 17 8.94 6.88 -4.19
C ALA A 17 8.63 8.10 -5.07
N THR A 18 7.65 8.04 -5.97
CA THR A 18 7.14 9.23 -6.69
C THR A 18 6.01 9.95 -5.96
N ARG A 19 5.35 9.28 -5.00
CA ARG A 19 4.19 9.80 -4.24
C ARG A 19 4.57 10.30 -2.85
N ILE A 20 5.68 9.83 -2.29
CA ILE A 20 6.25 10.31 -1.03
C ILE A 20 7.01 11.62 -1.31
N ALA A 21 6.58 12.72 -0.68
CA ALA A 21 7.06 14.05 -1.02
C ALA A 21 8.54 14.24 -0.62
N ALA A 22 8.87 14.03 0.66
CA ALA A 22 10.22 14.24 1.16
C ALA A 22 11.10 13.00 0.96
N TRP A 23 12.35 13.22 0.56
CA TRP A 23 13.32 12.14 0.41
C TRP A 23 13.67 11.49 1.75
N GLY A 24 13.71 12.28 2.84
CA GLY A 24 13.93 11.76 4.20
C GLY A 24 12.91 10.70 4.57
N ASP A 25 11.62 11.01 4.44
CA ASP A 25 10.52 10.07 4.73
C ASP A 25 10.64 8.76 3.94
N LEU A 26 11.07 8.83 2.67
CA LEU A 26 11.28 7.64 1.86
C LEU A 26 12.45 6.78 2.39
N ILE A 27 13.55 7.40 2.82
CA ILE A 27 14.68 6.69 3.42
C ILE A 27 14.26 6.03 4.73
N ASP A 28 13.51 6.73 5.58
CA ASP A 28 13.02 6.20 6.86
C ASP A 28 12.13 4.97 6.63
N ILE A 29 11.27 5.01 5.61
CA ILE A 29 10.42 3.88 5.22
C ILE A 29 11.24 2.69 4.71
N ILE A 30 12.25 2.93 3.88
CA ILE A 30 13.13 1.87 3.37
C ILE A 30 13.87 1.21 4.53
N GLN A 31 14.44 2.00 5.44
CA GLN A 31 15.17 1.49 6.60
C GLN A 31 14.25 0.73 7.56
N ALA A 32 13.05 1.24 7.82
CA ALA A 32 12.05 0.55 8.63
C ALA A 32 11.70 -0.81 8.01
N TYR A 33 11.45 -0.86 6.69
CA TYR A 33 11.14 -2.10 5.99
C TYR A 33 12.31 -3.10 6.03
N GLU A 34 13.54 -2.66 5.77
CA GLU A 34 14.73 -3.51 5.83
C GLU A 34 14.95 -4.08 7.24
N ASN A 35 14.68 -3.27 8.28
CA ASN A 35 14.71 -3.75 9.65
C ASN A 35 13.68 -4.86 9.89
N TYR A 36 12.45 -4.71 9.40
CA TYR A 36 11.44 -5.76 9.48
C TYR A 36 11.81 -7.02 8.71
N VAL A 37 12.42 -6.90 7.52
CA VAL A 37 12.94 -8.06 6.78
C VAL A 37 13.99 -8.79 7.60
N ARG A 38 14.93 -8.06 8.20
CA ARG A 38 16.00 -8.63 9.04
C ARG A 38 15.43 -9.34 10.27
N VAL A 39 14.51 -8.69 11.00
CA VAL A 39 13.82 -9.30 12.15
C VAL A 39 13.02 -10.52 11.70
N GLY A 40 12.30 -10.43 10.59
CA GLY A 40 11.53 -11.54 10.04
C GLY A 40 12.32 -12.80 9.70
N ILE A 41 13.59 -12.63 9.30
CA ILE A 41 14.51 -13.73 9.02
C ILE A 41 15.09 -14.30 10.32
N ASN A 42 15.50 -13.43 11.25
CA ASN A 42 16.22 -13.83 12.46
C ASN A 42 15.31 -14.29 13.59
N ASP A 43 14.11 -13.71 13.68
CA ASP A 43 13.10 -13.96 14.72
C ASP A 43 11.69 -13.88 14.12
N PRO A 44 11.22 -14.96 13.47
CA PRO A 44 9.91 -15.00 12.84
C PRO A 44 8.75 -14.84 13.83
N GLU A 45 8.92 -15.23 15.10
CA GLU A 45 7.87 -15.12 16.12
C GLU A 45 7.71 -13.67 16.56
N ALA A 46 8.80 -12.98 16.90
CA ALA A 46 8.76 -11.56 17.21
C ALA A 46 8.20 -10.74 16.04
N PHE A 47 8.62 -11.06 14.81
CA PHE A 47 8.07 -10.42 13.62
C PHE A 47 6.54 -10.62 13.51
N ARG A 48 6.04 -11.85 13.73
CA ARG A 48 4.60 -12.12 13.69
C ARG A 48 3.85 -11.38 14.78
N LYS A 49 4.41 -11.26 15.98
CA LYS A 49 3.84 -10.47 17.07
C LYS A 49 3.74 -8.99 16.66
N THR A 50 4.83 -8.38 16.20
CA THR A 50 4.80 -6.98 15.76
C THR A 50 3.84 -6.78 14.58
N TYR A 51 3.79 -7.72 13.64
CA TYR A 51 2.85 -7.69 12.52
C TYR A 51 1.39 -7.70 12.99
N ALA A 52 1.07 -8.52 13.99
CA ALA A 52 -0.25 -8.58 14.61
C ALA A 52 -0.57 -7.29 15.40
N ASP A 53 0.40 -6.75 16.14
CA ASP A 53 0.24 -5.50 16.91
C ASP A 53 -0.04 -4.29 16.01
N LEU A 54 0.47 -4.30 14.77
CA LEU A 54 0.14 -3.30 13.75
C LEU A 54 -1.31 -3.42 13.23
N GLY A 55 -2.01 -4.50 13.59
CA GLY A 55 -3.34 -4.81 13.08
C GLY A 55 -3.30 -5.10 11.59
N LEU A 56 -2.32 -5.84 11.10
CA LEU A 56 -2.29 -6.25 9.69
C LEU A 56 -3.02 -7.60 9.50
N PRO A 57 -3.50 -7.89 8.27
CA PRO A 57 -4.28 -9.09 8.03
C PRO A 57 -3.43 -10.35 8.24
N GLU A 58 -3.87 -11.25 9.11
CA GLU A 58 -3.24 -12.55 9.35
C GLU A 58 -4.24 -13.65 8.98
N ALA A 59 -3.88 -14.52 8.02
CA ALA A 59 -4.68 -15.69 7.66
C ALA A 59 -3.90 -16.99 7.91
N PRO A 60 -4.61 -18.11 8.19
CA PRO A 60 -3.98 -19.43 8.26
C PRO A 60 -3.17 -19.72 6.99
N GLY A 61 -1.91 -20.14 7.18
CA GLY A 61 -1.00 -20.46 6.08
C GLY A 61 -0.48 -19.27 5.28
N MET A 62 -0.68 -18.03 5.75
CA MET A 62 -0.09 -16.84 5.12
C MET A 62 1.44 -16.93 5.09
N LYS A 63 2.03 -16.65 3.92
CA LYS A 63 3.48 -16.73 3.74
C LYS A 63 4.17 -15.51 4.36
N HIS A 64 5.43 -15.69 4.75
CA HIS A 64 6.25 -14.59 5.25
C HIS A 64 6.36 -13.42 4.24
N SER A 65 6.52 -13.75 2.96
CA SER A 65 6.57 -12.77 1.86
C SER A 65 5.27 -11.96 1.71
N ASP A 66 4.10 -12.55 1.97
CA ASP A 66 2.83 -11.84 1.94
C ASP A 66 2.73 -10.85 3.11
N ARG A 67 3.22 -11.21 4.30
CA ARG A 67 3.28 -10.29 5.44
C ARG A 67 4.19 -9.11 5.15
N LEU A 68 5.38 -9.37 4.62
CA LEU A 68 6.30 -8.31 4.21
C LEU A 68 5.68 -7.40 3.13
N ARG A 69 4.96 -7.95 2.15
CA ARG A 69 4.25 -7.14 1.14
C ARG A 69 3.21 -6.22 1.78
N ASN A 70 2.39 -6.74 2.68
CA ASN A 70 1.36 -5.96 3.39
C ASN A 70 2.01 -4.86 4.26
N LEU A 71 3.10 -5.19 4.96
CA LEU A 71 3.85 -4.24 5.76
C LEU A 71 4.46 -3.12 4.91
N LYS A 72 5.08 -3.44 3.76
CA LYS A 72 5.57 -2.41 2.83
C LYS A 72 4.45 -1.50 2.36
N THR A 73 3.29 -2.08 2.06
CA THR A 73 2.10 -1.32 1.65
C THR A 73 1.66 -0.35 2.75
N LEU A 74 1.62 -0.80 4.00
CA LEU A 74 1.32 0.07 5.14
C LEU A 74 2.33 1.20 5.29
N LEU A 75 3.63 0.89 5.25
CA LEU A 75 4.70 1.90 5.39
C LEU A 75 4.64 2.94 4.26
N ASN A 76 4.35 2.51 3.03
CA ASN A 76 4.13 3.43 1.91
C ASN A 76 2.98 4.41 2.22
N TRP A 77 1.84 3.94 2.72
CA TRP A 77 0.73 4.82 3.11
C TRP A 77 1.10 5.74 4.26
N GLU A 78 1.87 5.27 5.23
CA GLU A 78 2.38 6.08 6.34
C GLU A 78 3.39 7.15 5.90
N GLY A 79 3.99 7.04 4.72
CA GLY A 79 4.81 8.09 4.10
C GLY A 79 4.08 9.02 3.14
N MET A 80 2.88 8.66 2.70
CA MET A 80 2.19 9.43 1.68
C MET A 80 1.59 10.72 2.26
N PRO A 81 1.64 11.83 1.51
CA PRO A 81 0.94 13.05 1.88
C PRO A 81 -0.58 12.87 1.77
N LEU A 82 -1.33 13.74 2.44
CA LEU A 82 -2.80 13.66 2.53
C LEU A 82 -3.48 13.48 1.15
N ARG A 83 -3.05 14.24 0.15
CA ARG A 83 -3.63 14.19 -1.20
C ARG A 83 -3.46 12.81 -1.86
N GLU A 84 -2.29 12.20 -1.70
CA GLU A 84 -2.00 10.89 -2.27
C GLU A 84 -2.81 9.79 -1.58
N LEU A 85 -3.00 9.89 -0.26
CA LEU A 85 -3.89 8.99 0.48
C LEU A 85 -5.36 9.14 0.09
N GLN A 86 -5.81 10.37 -0.19
CA GLN A 86 -7.16 10.60 -0.71
C GLN A 86 -7.36 9.92 -2.07
N THR A 87 -6.36 10.01 -2.96
CA THR A 87 -6.35 9.29 -4.24
C THR A 87 -6.43 7.78 -4.03
N GLU A 88 -5.57 7.22 -3.17
CA GLU A 88 -5.56 5.78 -2.87
C GLU A 88 -6.92 5.30 -2.33
N CYS A 89 -7.52 6.04 -1.40
CA CYS A 89 -8.86 5.73 -0.89
C CYS A 89 -9.90 5.80 -2.02
N LYS A 90 -9.87 6.83 -2.85
CA LYS A 90 -10.81 7.00 -3.96
C LYS A 90 -10.73 5.84 -4.95
N GLU A 91 -9.54 5.40 -5.32
CA GLU A 91 -9.31 4.29 -6.24
C GLU A 91 -9.82 2.95 -5.69
N ARG A 92 -9.80 2.79 -4.37
CA ARG A 92 -10.35 1.62 -3.66
C ARG A 92 -11.86 1.73 -3.35
N GLY A 93 -12.52 2.79 -3.80
CA GLY A 93 -13.93 3.03 -3.50
C GLY A 93 -14.21 3.38 -2.03
N LEU A 94 -13.18 3.78 -1.28
CA LEU A 94 -13.29 4.15 0.13
C LEU A 94 -13.65 5.64 0.28
N PRO A 95 -14.38 6.03 1.34
CA PRO A 95 -14.62 7.44 1.61
C PRO A 95 -13.30 8.17 1.87
N TYR A 96 -13.00 9.22 1.09
CA TYR A 96 -11.73 9.94 1.14
C TYR A 96 -11.84 11.40 1.60
N ASN A 97 -13.04 11.98 1.54
CA ASN A 97 -13.34 13.34 2.01
C ASN A 97 -14.44 13.40 3.09
N GLN A 98 -15.11 12.27 3.35
CA GLN A 98 -16.25 12.18 4.26
C GLN A 98 -15.85 11.49 5.57
N GLY A 99 -16.42 11.97 6.68
CA GLY A 99 -16.16 11.42 8.02
C GLY A 99 -14.71 11.55 8.47
N LEU A 100 -13.98 12.54 7.94
CA LEU A 100 -12.66 12.90 8.43
C LEU A 100 -12.77 13.78 9.68
N PRO A 101 -11.84 13.66 10.63
CA PRO A 101 -11.83 14.53 11.80
C PRO A 101 -11.71 15.99 11.37
N ILE A 102 -12.45 16.87 12.06
CA ILE A 102 -12.20 18.30 12.03
C ILE A 102 -10.93 18.51 12.86
N GLY A 103 -9.79 18.56 12.17
CA GLY A 103 -8.48 18.55 12.80
C GLY A 103 -7.38 18.88 11.81
N SER A 104 -6.13 18.68 12.25
CA SER A 104 -4.96 18.98 11.44
C SER A 104 -4.87 18.09 10.20
N VAL A 105 -4.00 18.47 9.27
CA VAL A 105 -3.64 17.62 8.11
C VAL A 105 -3.13 16.26 8.60
N SER A 106 -2.39 16.22 9.71
CA SER A 106 -1.88 14.98 10.32
C SER A 106 -3.03 14.07 10.80
N ASP A 107 -4.03 14.62 11.48
CA ASP A 107 -5.18 13.84 11.98
C ASP A 107 -5.98 13.22 10.83
N ARG A 108 -6.19 14.01 9.77
CA ARG A 108 -6.87 13.56 8.55
C ARG A 108 -6.06 12.47 7.83
N ARG A 109 -4.74 12.62 7.78
CA ARG A 109 -3.82 11.63 7.20
C ARG A 109 -3.91 10.30 7.95
N THR A 110 -3.82 10.35 9.28
CA THR A 110 -3.97 9.19 10.16
C THR A 110 -5.30 8.49 9.95
N ALA A 111 -6.41 9.24 9.86
CA ALA A 111 -7.74 8.67 9.61
C ALA A 111 -7.82 7.93 8.26
N LEU A 112 -7.21 8.46 7.19
CA LEU A 112 -7.16 7.78 5.89
C LEU A 112 -6.28 6.53 5.91
N VAL A 113 -5.11 6.57 6.55
CA VAL A 113 -4.25 5.38 6.71
C VAL A 113 -4.99 4.28 7.48
N GLN A 114 -5.70 4.63 8.56
CA GLN A 114 -6.51 3.66 9.30
C GLN A 114 -7.62 3.05 8.46
N ARG A 115 -8.26 3.85 7.59
CA ARG A 115 -9.28 3.36 6.66
C ARG A 115 -8.69 2.39 5.63
N LEU A 116 -7.54 2.72 5.03
CA LEU A 116 -6.81 1.82 4.12
C LEU A 116 -6.34 0.53 4.81
N ARG A 117 -5.91 0.63 6.08
CA ARG A 117 -5.53 -0.54 6.89
C ARG A 117 -6.72 -1.48 7.11
N LYS A 118 -7.89 -0.93 7.47
CA LYS A 118 -9.14 -1.72 7.59
C LYS A 118 -9.57 -2.33 6.26
N ASP A 119 -9.48 -1.57 5.17
CA ASP A 119 -9.74 -2.08 3.82
C ASP A 119 -8.84 -3.28 3.49
N MET A 120 -7.54 -3.18 3.80
CA MET A 120 -6.60 -4.29 3.63
C MET A 120 -7.04 -5.52 4.43
N GLN A 121 -7.50 -5.36 5.68
CA GLN A 121 -7.99 -6.49 6.48
C GLN A 121 -9.20 -7.19 5.86
N VAL A 122 -10.18 -6.40 5.40
CA VAL A 122 -11.43 -6.93 4.83
C VAL A 122 -11.17 -7.55 3.46
N ASN A 123 -10.48 -6.83 2.57
CA ASN A 123 -10.25 -7.27 1.19
C ASN A 123 -9.19 -8.35 1.06
N TYR A 124 -8.23 -8.47 1.98
CA TYR A 124 -7.24 -9.56 1.98
C TYR A 124 -7.91 -10.94 2.05
N VAL A 125 -9.06 -11.04 2.73
CA VAL A 125 -9.87 -12.27 2.80
C VAL A 125 -10.43 -12.66 1.43
N PHE A 126 -10.65 -11.69 0.53
CA PHE A 126 -11.27 -11.91 -0.79
C PHE A 126 -10.26 -12.01 -1.95
N THR A 127 -9.02 -11.54 -1.79
CA THR A 127 -8.02 -11.47 -2.88
C THR A 127 -7.20 -12.75 -3.14
N LYS A 128 -7.67 -13.93 -2.71
CA LYS A 128 -7.04 -15.19 -3.19
C LYS A 128 -7.31 -15.47 -4.68
N GLU A 129 -8.16 -14.69 -5.33
CA GLU A 129 -8.28 -14.70 -6.78
C GLU A 129 -7.36 -13.63 -7.41
N LYS A 130 -6.52 -14.06 -8.37
CA LYS A 130 -5.70 -13.16 -9.19
C LYS A 130 -6.54 -11.95 -9.64
N PRO A 131 -6.02 -10.71 -9.59
CA PRO A 131 -6.68 -9.60 -10.25
C PRO A 131 -6.85 -9.96 -11.72
N THR A 132 -8.10 -10.13 -12.13
CA THR A 132 -8.43 -10.40 -13.53
C THR A 132 -8.12 -9.12 -14.29
N PRO A 133 -7.33 -9.18 -15.39
CA PRO A 133 -7.12 -7.99 -16.20
C PRO A 133 -8.49 -7.44 -16.64
N PRO A 134 -8.64 -6.11 -16.73
CA PRO A 134 -9.89 -5.52 -17.19
C PRO A 134 -10.27 -6.15 -18.53
N ARG A 135 -11.51 -6.61 -18.63
CA ARG A 135 -12.05 -7.19 -19.87
C ARG A 135 -11.76 -6.21 -21.02
N PRO A 136 -11.16 -6.66 -22.13
CA PRO A 136 -11.00 -5.80 -23.30
C PRO A 136 -12.36 -5.23 -23.68
N ILE A 137 -12.45 -3.91 -23.80
CA ILE A 137 -13.63 -3.26 -24.34
C ILE A 137 -13.86 -3.89 -25.72
N PRO A 138 -15.04 -4.47 -26.00
CA PRO A 138 -15.30 -5.05 -27.30
C PRO A 138 -15.11 -3.97 -28.36
N GLN A 139 -14.15 -4.19 -29.26
CA GLN A 139 -13.97 -3.29 -30.39
C GLN A 139 -15.24 -3.35 -31.24
N PRO A 140 -15.78 -2.20 -31.70
CA PRO A 140 -16.93 -2.21 -32.58
C PRO A 140 -16.61 -3.03 -33.83
N VAL A 141 -17.45 -4.04 -34.08
CA VAL A 141 -17.34 -4.92 -35.24
C VAL A 141 -17.42 -4.04 -36.48
N ARG A 142 -16.30 -3.95 -37.23
CA ARG A 142 -16.32 -3.35 -38.56
C ARG A 142 -17.10 -4.30 -39.45
N ILE A 143 -18.34 -3.94 -39.75
CA ILE A 143 -19.13 -4.59 -40.78
C ILE A 143 -18.49 -4.18 -42.11
N SER A 144 -17.75 -5.09 -42.72
CA SER A 144 -17.29 -4.94 -44.10
C SER A 144 -18.52 -5.01 -45.00
N ALA A 145 -18.93 -3.88 -45.57
CA ALA A 145 -19.88 -3.88 -46.67
C ALA A 145 -19.18 -4.53 -47.88
N GLY A 146 -19.82 -5.54 -48.45
CA GLY A 146 -19.46 -6.14 -49.74
C GLY A 146 -19.86 -5.25 -50.92
#